data_AF-A0A1B6AGI2-F1
#
_entry.id   AF-A0A1B6AGI2-F1
#
_cell.length_a   1.000
_cell.length_b   1.000
_cell.length_c   1.000
_cell.angle_alpha   90.00
_cell.angle_beta   90.00
_cell.angle_gamma   90.00
#
_symmetry.space_group_name_H-M   'P 1'
#
loop_
_entity.id
_entity.type
_entity.pdbx_description
1 polymer ?
#
loop_
_entity_poly.entity_id
_entity_poly.type
_entity_poly.pdbx_seq_one_letter_code
_entity_poly.pdbx_strand_id
1 'polypeptide(L)'
;MTAIGTSGTVAVVGTGTMGQGIAQVALVAGHRVRLYDSAPGRAEEAAGAIMRRLDRLVEKGRIPAGDREGARERLSPVTALTELADAALVIEAILEQLPAKQELFAALEDIVADGCLLATNTSSLAVTAVAGRLRRPGRCVGMHFFNPAPLLPLVEVVSGFATEEAAATAAYDTAAAWGKKPVRCADTPGFLVNRIARPFYAEALRAYEERVADPATIDAVLREGTGFKMGPFELTDLIGQDVNEAVTHSVWQAFFQDPKFTPSLAQRRLVESGLHGRKTGRGWFDYSEGAGLPGPRTEGPRPAPEAVAVHAGLPGPAAVLRELIEEAGIKVTRDRAAGEPEGFIRLPGGACLALTGGYPATSTDHGRSIRFDLSLDYRAATRVALAASPACSDADLAEAVGLFQALGKQVSVIEDAPGMIVARTIAMIVDFAVDAAARGVATPDDIDTAMRLGVNYPGGPLEWAERLGAQWVRDLLDAMHHHIAGGRYAPSSALRRRADLEGLML
;
A
#
# COMPACT_ATOMS: atom_id res chain seq x y z
N MET A 1 14.73 -29.44 5.21
CA MET A 1 13.95 -28.19 5.31
C MET A 1 14.29 -27.55 6.64
N THR A 2 14.53 -26.25 6.66
CA THR A 2 14.85 -25.45 7.86
C THR A 2 13.60 -24.97 8.60
N ALA A 3 12.41 -25.18 8.03
CA ALA A 3 11.13 -24.95 8.70
C ALA A 3 11.02 -25.73 10.02
N ILE A 4 10.33 -25.13 11.00
CA ILE A 4 9.91 -25.84 12.21
C ILE A 4 9.00 -27.00 11.79
N GLY A 5 9.38 -28.23 12.15
CA GLY A 5 8.57 -29.41 11.86
C GLY A 5 7.23 -29.40 12.62
N THR A 6 6.23 -30.13 12.13
CA THR A 6 4.90 -30.21 12.75
C THR A 6 4.90 -30.85 14.15
N SER A 7 5.96 -31.61 14.48
CA SER A 7 6.22 -32.09 15.84
C SER A 7 6.66 -30.99 16.81
N GLY A 8 7.15 -29.85 16.31
CA GLY A 8 7.53 -28.69 17.10
C GLY A 8 6.31 -27.89 17.54
N THR A 9 6.25 -27.55 18.82
CA THR A 9 5.20 -26.71 19.39
C THR A 9 5.42 -25.24 19.00
N VAL A 10 4.35 -24.57 18.56
CA VAL A 10 4.28 -23.12 18.38
C VAL A 10 3.58 -22.49 19.59
N ALA A 11 4.21 -21.55 20.25
CA ALA A 11 3.59 -20.72 21.28
C ALA A 11 3.13 -19.39 20.66
N VAL A 12 1.92 -18.95 20.98
CA VAL A 12 1.42 -17.62 20.60
C VAL A 12 1.09 -16.85 21.87
N VAL A 13 1.72 -15.69 22.03
CA VAL A 13 1.62 -14.85 23.23
C VAL A 13 0.83 -13.59 22.91
N GLY A 14 -0.33 -13.44 23.53
CA GLY A 14 -1.31 -12.39 23.24
C GLY A 14 -2.49 -12.94 22.44
N THR A 15 -3.71 -12.72 22.95
CA THR A 15 -4.93 -13.38 22.44
C THR A 15 -5.92 -12.42 21.76
N GLY A 16 -5.43 -11.26 21.34
CA GLY A 16 -6.17 -10.35 20.48
C GLY A 16 -6.44 -10.93 19.08
N THR A 17 -7.02 -10.13 18.19
CA THR A 17 -7.39 -10.54 16.82
C THR A 17 -6.24 -11.18 16.05
N MET A 18 -5.05 -10.58 16.10
CA MET A 18 -3.87 -11.11 15.40
C MET A 18 -3.36 -12.41 16.00
N GLY A 19 -3.17 -12.47 17.33
CA GLY A 19 -2.71 -13.68 18.00
C GLY A 19 -3.66 -14.87 17.77
N GLN A 20 -4.97 -14.64 17.83
CA GLN A 20 -5.97 -15.64 17.47
C GLN A 20 -5.85 -16.12 16.01
N GLY A 21 -5.62 -15.20 15.07
CA GLY A 21 -5.44 -15.52 13.66
C GLY A 21 -4.15 -16.31 13.40
N ILE A 22 -3.05 -15.92 14.02
CA ILE A 22 -1.74 -16.59 13.91
C ILE A 22 -1.81 -18.00 14.51
N ALA A 23 -2.40 -18.14 15.69
CA ALA A 23 -2.64 -19.45 16.32
C ALA A 23 -3.47 -20.37 15.41
N GLN A 24 -4.52 -19.84 14.77
CA GLN A 24 -5.31 -20.60 13.80
C GLN A 24 -4.47 -21.05 12.59
N VAL A 25 -3.59 -20.19 12.06
CA VAL A 25 -2.69 -20.55 10.94
C VAL A 25 -1.76 -21.70 11.34
N ALA A 26 -1.10 -21.61 12.49
CA ALA A 26 -0.19 -22.65 12.98
C ALA A 26 -0.92 -24.00 13.24
N LEU A 27 -2.15 -23.96 13.78
CA LEU A 27 -2.97 -25.15 14.02
C LEU A 27 -3.37 -25.88 12.73
N VAL A 28 -3.78 -25.11 11.72
CA VAL A 28 -4.17 -25.65 10.40
C VAL A 28 -2.94 -26.20 9.66
N ALA A 29 -1.77 -25.61 9.88
CA ALA A 29 -0.50 -26.16 9.40
C ALA A 29 -0.05 -27.44 10.14
N GLY A 30 -0.79 -27.88 11.17
CA GLY A 30 -0.57 -29.17 11.84
C GLY A 30 0.27 -29.09 13.13
N HIS A 31 0.64 -27.90 13.60
CA HIS A 31 1.41 -27.75 14.84
C HIS A 31 0.55 -27.94 16.09
N ARG A 32 1.19 -28.38 17.17
CA ARG A 32 0.70 -28.15 18.54
C ARG A 32 0.85 -26.66 18.85
N VAL A 33 -0.21 -26.04 19.35
CA VAL A 33 -0.24 -24.60 19.64
C VAL A 33 -0.54 -24.37 21.11
N ARG A 34 0.38 -23.68 21.79
CA ARG A 34 0.16 -23.14 23.13
C ARG A 34 -0.26 -21.68 23.03
N LEU A 35 -1.42 -21.36 23.59
CA LEU A 35 -1.97 -20.00 23.54
C LEU A 35 -1.94 -19.39 24.93
N TYR A 36 -1.26 -18.26 25.09
CA TYR A 36 -1.11 -17.58 26.38
C TYR A 36 -1.59 -16.14 26.32
N ASP A 37 -2.21 -15.69 27.41
CA ASP A 37 -2.48 -14.28 27.70
C ASP A 37 -2.20 -14.01 29.18
N SER A 38 -1.75 -12.80 29.51
CA SER A 38 -1.52 -12.42 30.91
C SER A 38 -2.83 -12.18 31.68
N ALA A 39 -3.92 -11.88 30.98
CA ALA A 39 -5.22 -11.71 31.59
C ALA A 39 -5.92 -13.08 31.79
N PRO A 40 -6.31 -13.45 33.03
CA PRO A 40 -6.93 -14.74 33.32
C PRO A 40 -8.16 -15.03 32.45
N GLY A 41 -8.28 -16.27 31.96
CA GLY A 41 -9.40 -16.75 31.14
C GLY A 41 -9.38 -16.31 29.66
N ARG A 42 -8.55 -15.33 29.27
CA ARG A 42 -8.51 -14.83 27.88
C ARG A 42 -7.97 -15.87 26.89
N ALA A 43 -6.99 -16.68 27.30
CA ALA A 43 -6.50 -17.80 26.51
C ALA A 43 -7.59 -18.83 26.19
N GLU A 44 -8.41 -19.20 27.18
CA GLU A 44 -9.52 -20.12 27.00
C GLU A 44 -10.62 -19.54 26.10
N GLU A 45 -10.99 -18.26 26.32
CA GLU A 45 -11.95 -17.53 25.49
C GLU A 45 -11.51 -17.51 24.01
N ALA A 46 -10.24 -17.18 23.78
CA ALA A 46 -9.64 -17.11 22.46
C ALA A 46 -9.55 -18.49 21.80
N ALA A 47 -9.21 -19.54 22.55
CA ALA A 47 -9.23 -20.91 22.05
C ALA A 47 -10.64 -21.30 21.59
N GLY A 48 -11.68 -20.98 22.37
CA GLY A 48 -13.07 -21.16 21.98
C GLY A 48 -13.45 -20.39 20.71
N ALA A 49 -12.97 -19.15 20.57
CA ALA A 49 -13.21 -18.34 19.37
C ALA A 49 -12.54 -18.92 18.11
N ILE A 50 -11.33 -19.47 18.24
CA ILE A 50 -10.63 -20.18 17.16
C ILE A 50 -11.43 -21.40 16.74
N MET A 51 -11.88 -22.23 17.70
CA MET A 51 -12.68 -23.42 17.39
C MET A 51 -13.98 -23.07 16.66
N ARG A 52 -14.72 -22.04 17.11
CA ARG A 52 -15.92 -21.56 16.41
C ARG A 52 -15.64 -21.06 14.99
N ARG A 53 -14.45 -20.50 14.73
CA ARG A 53 -14.05 -20.13 13.36
C ARG A 53 -13.79 -21.37 12.51
N LEU A 54 -13.12 -22.39 13.04
CA LEU A 54 -12.89 -23.66 12.34
C LEU A 54 -14.21 -24.40 12.07
N ASP A 55 -15.13 -24.43 13.02
CA ASP A 55 -16.46 -25.03 12.85
C ASP A 55 -17.18 -24.41 11.63
N ARG A 56 -17.17 -23.07 11.52
CA ARG A 56 -17.73 -22.36 10.34
C ARG A 56 -17.02 -22.66 9.03
N LEU A 57 -15.72 -23.01 9.05
CA LEU A 57 -15.01 -23.43 7.84
C LEU A 57 -15.42 -24.85 7.43
N VAL A 58 -15.67 -25.74 8.39
CA VAL A 58 -16.21 -27.10 8.14
C VAL A 58 -17.62 -27.00 7.56
N GLU A 59 -18.50 -26.21 8.17
CA GLU A 59 -19.88 -25.98 7.68
C GLU A 59 -19.90 -25.45 6.24
N LYS A 60 -18.93 -24.62 5.87
CA LYS A 60 -18.77 -24.08 4.51
C LYS A 60 -18.03 -25.04 3.56
N GLY A 61 -17.69 -26.25 4.00
CA GLY A 61 -16.93 -27.23 3.22
C GLY A 61 -15.52 -26.79 2.84
N ARG A 62 -14.94 -25.82 3.55
CA ARG A 62 -13.60 -25.27 3.27
C ARG A 62 -12.48 -26.09 3.89
N ILE A 63 -12.77 -26.82 4.97
CA ILE A 63 -11.86 -27.80 5.57
C ILE A 63 -12.65 -29.07 5.96
N PRO A 64 -12.02 -30.26 5.94
CA PRO A 64 -12.59 -31.50 6.48
C PRO A 64 -12.89 -31.44 7.98
N ALA A 65 -13.89 -32.21 8.43
CA ALA A 65 -14.23 -32.32 9.86
C ALA A 65 -13.08 -32.92 10.71
N GLY A 66 -12.35 -33.91 10.15
CA GLY A 66 -11.19 -34.51 10.82
C GLY A 66 -10.06 -33.51 11.09
N ASP A 67 -9.86 -32.53 10.19
CA ASP A 67 -8.84 -31.49 10.38
C ASP A 67 -9.19 -30.57 11.56
N ARG A 68 -10.49 -30.31 11.77
CA ARG A 68 -10.98 -29.57 12.93
C ARG A 68 -10.76 -30.36 14.23
N GLU A 69 -11.08 -31.65 14.25
CA GLU A 69 -10.88 -32.49 15.44
C GLU A 69 -9.41 -32.57 15.83
N GLY A 70 -8.53 -32.81 14.85
CA GLY A 70 -7.09 -32.78 15.07
C GLY A 70 -6.59 -31.41 15.56
N ALA A 71 -7.13 -30.30 15.04
CA ALA A 71 -6.78 -28.97 15.51
C ALA A 71 -7.18 -28.74 16.98
N ARG A 72 -8.32 -29.28 17.42
CA ARG A 72 -8.75 -29.21 18.82
C ARG A 72 -7.77 -29.91 19.76
N GLU A 73 -7.30 -31.11 19.40
CA GLU A 73 -6.34 -31.87 20.22
C GLU A 73 -4.98 -31.20 20.32
N ARG A 74 -4.63 -30.39 19.31
CA ARG A 74 -3.36 -29.66 19.23
C ARG A 74 -3.39 -28.27 19.87
N LEU A 75 -4.57 -27.72 20.17
CA LEU A 75 -4.72 -26.39 20.78
C LEU A 75 -4.78 -26.50 22.31
N SER A 76 -3.85 -25.84 22.99
CA SER A 76 -3.80 -25.81 24.45
C SER A 76 -3.74 -24.36 24.94
N PRO A 77 -4.83 -23.79 25.49
CA PRO A 77 -4.72 -22.56 26.26
C PRO A 77 -3.94 -22.86 27.54
N VAL A 78 -2.94 -22.01 27.85
CA VAL A 78 -2.08 -22.14 29.02
C VAL A 78 -2.23 -20.93 29.93
N THR A 79 -1.90 -21.10 31.21
CA THR A 79 -2.12 -20.09 32.26
C THR A 79 -0.82 -19.46 32.76
N ALA A 80 0.33 -20.09 32.50
CA ALA A 80 1.64 -19.58 32.88
C ALA A 80 2.62 -19.61 31.70
N LEU A 81 3.53 -18.63 31.64
CA LEU A 81 4.60 -18.59 30.64
C LEU A 81 5.51 -19.82 30.70
N THR A 82 5.71 -20.41 31.89
CA THR A 82 6.53 -21.61 32.09
C THR A 82 6.00 -22.83 31.33
N GLU A 83 4.71 -22.85 30.99
CA GLU A 83 4.11 -23.91 30.17
C GLU A 83 4.56 -23.84 28.71
N LEU A 84 5.27 -22.78 28.28
CA LEU A 84 5.80 -22.58 26.93
C LEU A 84 7.22 -23.16 26.73
N ALA A 85 7.81 -23.79 27.74
CA ALA A 85 9.22 -24.21 27.77
C ALA A 85 9.67 -25.14 26.61
N ASP A 86 8.76 -25.95 26.08
CA ASP A 86 8.98 -26.87 24.95
C ASP A 86 8.59 -26.28 23.59
N ALA A 87 8.34 -24.96 23.51
CA ALA A 87 8.13 -24.28 22.24
C ALA A 87 9.39 -24.34 21.37
N ALA A 88 9.20 -24.65 20.09
CA ALA A 88 10.23 -24.51 19.06
C ALA A 88 10.20 -23.11 18.42
N LEU A 89 9.02 -22.46 18.46
CA LEU A 89 8.78 -21.11 17.99
C LEU A 89 7.81 -20.40 18.93
N VAL A 90 8.17 -19.20 19.39
CA VAL A 90 7.24 -18.28 20.06
C VAL A 90 6.90 -17.15 19.09
N ILE A 91 5.62 -16.83 18.89
CA ILE A 91 5.16 -15.62 18.18
C ILE A 91 4.45 -14.70 19.16
N GLU A 92 5.03 -13.53 19.36
CA GLU A 92 4.51 -12.46 20.21
C GLU A 92 3.54 -11.56 19.42
N ALA A 93 2.34 -11.33 19.98
CA ALA A 93 1.29 -10.47 19.44
C ALA A 93 0.50 -9.75 20.57
N ILE A 94 1.22 -9.19 21.54
CA ILE A 94 0.71 -8.35 22.63
C ILE A 94 0.59 -6.88 22.18
N LEU A 95 0.18 -6.01 23.10
CA LEU A 95 0.13 -4.56 22.91
C LEU A 95 1.43 -4.00 22.33
N GLU A 96 1.28 -3.00 21.46
CA GLU A 96 2.39 -2.40 20.71
C GLU A 96 3.19 -1.40 21.56
N GLN A 97 3.80 -1.90 22.64
CA GLN A 97 4.64 -1.12 23.56
C GLN A 97 6.01 -1.79 23.74
N LEU A 98 7.07 -1.04 23.43
CA LEU A 98 8.44 -1.57 23.48
C LEU A 98 8.83 -2.15 24.86
N PRO A 99 8.59 -1.48 26.00
CA PRO A 99 8.94 -2.04 27.31
C PRO A 99 8.24 -3.38 27.59
N ALA A 100 6.94 -3.47 27.29
CA ALA A 100 6.17 -4.70 27.50
C ALA A 100 6.70 -5.87 26.67
N LYS A 101 7.07 -5.63 25.41
CA LYS A 101 7.66 -6.66 24.54
C LYS A 101 9.05 -7.09 25.03
N GLN A 102 9.90 -6.13 25.40
CA GLN A 102 11.24 -6.43 25.92
C GLN A 102 11.19 -7.24 27.22
N GLU A 103 10.30 -6.89 28.16
CA GLU A 103 10.10 -7.63 29.40
C GLU A 103 9.60 -9.06 29.14
N LEU A 104 8.64 -9.21 28.23
CA LEU A 104 8.14 -10.52 27.83
C LEU A 104 9.25 -11.39 27.21
N PHE A 105 10.00 -10.86 26.24
CA PHE A 105 11.04 -11.62 25.56
C PHE A 105 12.19 -12.01 26.51
N ALA A 106 12.57 -11.14 27.46
CA ALA A 106 13.53 -11.49 28.49
C ALA A 106 13.03 -12.64 29.37
N ALA A 107 11.77 -12.60 29.83
CA ALA A 107 11.16 -13.66 30.62
C ALA A 107 11.06 -14.99 29.84
N LEU A 108 10.70 -14.93 28.56
CA LEU A 108 10.65 -16.10 27.68
C LEU A 108 12.04 -16.73 27.48
N GLU A 109 13.10 -15.91 27.37
CA GLU A 109 14.46 -16.41 27.18
C GLU A 109 14.97 -17.25 28.35
N ASP A 110 14.47 -17.02 29.55
CA ASP A 110 14.77 -17.87 30.73
C ASP A 110 13.96 -19.17 30.78
N ILE A 111 12.90 -19.28 29.98
CA ILE A 111 11.96 -20.40 30.00
C ILE A 111 12.17 -21.36 28.84
N VAL A 112 12.29 -20.83 27.61
CA VAL A 112 12.36 -21.64 26.40
C VAL A 112 13.78 -22.09 26.11
N ALA A 113 13.93 -23.25 25.47
CA ALA A 113 15.23 -23.77 25.08
C ALA A 113 16.04 -22.79 24.23
N ASP A 114 17.36 -22.86 24.31
CA ASP A 114 18.32 -22.03 23.57
C ASP A 114 18.10 -22.00 22.04
N GLY A 115 17.59 -23.11 21.47
CA GLY A 115 17.27 -23.24 20.05
C GLY A 115 15.86 -22.78 19.66
N CYS A 116 15.02 -22.32 20.60
CA CYS A 116 13.69 -21.79 20.28
C CYS A 116 13.80 -20.49 19.50
N LEU A 117 13.10 -20.42 18.36
CA LEU A 117 12.96 -19.20 17.57
C LEU A 117 12.02 -18.23 18.30
N LEU A 118 12.40 -16.95 18.38
CA LEU A 118 11.61 -15.90 19.01
C LEU A 118 11.15 -14.93 17.93
N ALA A 119 9.84 -14.82 17.71
CA ALA A 119 9.27 -13.98 16.67
C ALA A 119 8.33 -12.93 17.26
N THR A 120 8.35 -11.71 16.72
CA THR A 120 7.35 -10.67 17.01
C THR A 120 6.50 -10.36 15.79
N ASN A 121 5.19 -10.20 16.00
CA ASN A 121 4.23 -9.70 14.98
C ASN A 121 4.12 -8.17 15.00
N THR A 122 5.05 -7.44 15.64
CA THR A 122 5.03 -5.97 15.64
C THR A 122 4.91 -5.42 14.21
N SER A 123 4.21 -4.31 14.07
CA SER A 123 3.93 -3.62 12.80
C SER A 123 4.68 -2.30 12.68
N SER A 124 5.21 -1.78 13.79
CA SER A 124 5.79 -0.44 13.88
C SER A 124 7.06 -0.33 14.72
N LEU A 125 7.32 -1.27 15.64
CA LEU A 125 8.53 -1.25 16.45
C LEU A 125 9.68 -1.94 15.71
N ALA A 126 10.89 -1.40 15.89
CA ALA A 126 12.10 -2.01 15.36
C ALA A 126 12.34 -3.37 16.03
N VAL A 127 12.53 -4.43 15.24
CA VAL A 127 12.88 -5.78 15.73
C VAL A 127 14.18 -5.73 16.53
N THR A 128 15.13 -4.90 16.10
CA THR A 128 16.38 -4.62 16.79
C THR A 128 16.13 -4.09 18.20
N ALA A 129 15.18 -3.18 18.36
CA ALA A 129 14.84 -2.62 19.67
C ALA A 129 14.14 -3.67 20.54
N VAL A 130 13.22 -4.46 19.97
CA VAL A 130 12.54 -5.56 20.67
C VAL A 130 13.54 -6.59 21.20
N ALA A 131 14.53 -6.96 20.39
CA ALA A 131 15.59 -7.89 20.75
C ALA A 131 16.63 -7.32 21.74
N GLY A 132 16.64 -6.01 21.99
CA GLY A 132 17.74 -5.32 22.68
C GLY A 132 18.00 -5.72 24.14
N ARG A 133 17.11 -6.48 24.77
CA ARG A 133 17.30 -7.03 26.14
C ARG A 133 17.61 -8.53 26.18
N LEU A 134 17.63 -9.21 25.03
CA LEU A 134 17.92 -10.65 24.97
C LEU A 134 19.41 -10.90 25.18
N ARG A 135 19.75 -11.98 25.88
CA ARG A 135 21.13 -12.50 25.96
C ARG A 135 21.56 -13.12 24.63
N ARG A 136 20.61 -13.67 23.87
CA ARG A 136 20.81 -14.31 22.56
C ARG A 136 19.90 -13.67 21.50
N PRO A 137 20.16 -12.42 21.11
CA PRO A 137 19.30 -11.71 20.16
C PRO A 137 19.32 -12.31 18.74
N GLY A 138 20.30 -13.16 18.42
CA GLY A 138 20.44 -13.81 17.11
C GLY A 138 19.26 -14.66 16.66
N ARG A 139 18.49 -15.21 17.61
CA ARG A 139 17.29 -16.00 17.34
C ARG A 139 15.99 -15.19 17.35
N CYS A 140 16.07 -13.86 17.46
CA CYS A 140 14.92 -12.97 17.43
C CYS A 140 14.68 -12.47 16.01
N VAL A 141 13.43 -12.51 15.53
CA VAL A 141 13.04 -12.14 14.17
C VAL A 141 11.66 -11.48 14.17
N GLY A 142 11.37 -10.64 13.18
CA GLY A 142 9.98 -10.24 12.91
C GLY A 142 9.28 -11.28 12.05
N MET A 143 8.07 -11.68 12.44
CA MET A 143 7.13 -12.43 11.60
C MET A 143 5.83 -11.64 11.54
N HIS A 144 5.77 -10.64 10.67
CA HIS A 144 4.65 -9.72 10.59
C HIS A 144 3.56 -10.25 9.65
N PHE A 145 2.46 -10.70 10.24
CA PHE A 145 1.26 -11.14 9.54
C PHE A 145 0.30 -9.97 9.31
N PHE A 146 -0.52 -10.06 8.27
CA PHE A 146 -1.50 -9.02 7.93
C PHE A 146 -2.91 -9.43 8.33
N ASN A 147 -3.71 -8.47 8.83
CA ASN A 147 -5.07 -8.73 9.30
C ASN A 147 -6.09 -8.85 8.14
N PRO A 148 -6.91 -9.92 8.05
CA PRO A 148 -6.93 -11.12 8.91
C PRO A 148 -5.87 -12.16 8.56
N ALA A 149 -5.09 -12.59 9.56
CA ALA A 149 -3.94 -13.47 9.36
C ALA A 149 -4.28 -14.80 8.66
N PRO A 150 -5.42 -15.48 8.87
CA PRO A 150 -5.75 -16.70 8.13
C PRO A 150 -6.03 -16.48 6.64
N LEU A 151 -6.49 -15.28 6.24
CA LEU A 151 -6.92 -14.98 4.88
C LEU A 151 -5.81 -14.35 4.04
N LEU A 152 -5.04 -13.43 4.62
CA LEU A 152 -3.99 -12.74 3.88
C LEU A 152 -2.76 -13.65 3.71
N PRO A 153 -2.21 -13.75 2.48
CA PRO A 153 -1.13 -14.70 2.20
C PRO A 153 0.24 -14.18 2.61
N LEU A 154 0.44 -12.87 2.71
CA LEU A 154 1.76 -12.27 2.97
C LEU A 154 2.19 -12.41 4.44
N VAL A 155 3.48 -12.65 4.65
CA VAL A 155 4.18 -12.47 5.93
C VAL A 155 5.51 -11.76 5.65
N GLU A 156 5.80 -10.67 6.35
CA GLU A 156 7.12 -10.04 6.29
C GLU A 156 8.03 -10.69 7.34
N VAL A 157 9.12 -11.31 6.88
CA VAL A 157 10.19 -11.84 7.74
C VAL A 157 11.25 -10.78 7.90
N VAL A 158 11.27 -10.13 9.05
CA VAL A 158 12.07 -8.93 9.32
C VAL A 158 13.33 -9.31 10.10
N SER A 159 14.49 -9.00 9.53
CA SER A 159 15.78 -9.22 10.21
C SER A 159 16.21 -7.97 10.95
N GLY A 160 16.24 -8.05 12.29
CA GLY A 160 16.88 -7.06 13.14
C GLY A 160 18.40 -7.09 12.99
N PHE A 161 19.08 -6.09 13.55
CA PHE A 161 20.54 -5.94 13.40
C PHE A 161 21.33 -7.18 13.86
N ALA A 162 20.85 -7.85 14.91
CA ALA A 162 21.51 -9.02 15.47
C ALA A 162 20.96 -10.35 14.93
N THR A 163 19.86 -10.35 14.16
CA THR A 163 19.20 -11.57 13.70
C THR A 163 20.15 -12.40 12.84
N GLU A 164 20.29 -13.69 13.16
CA GLU A 164 21.09 -14.62 12.39
C GLU A 164 20.36 -15.07 11.13
N GLU A 165 21.08 -15.23 10.02
CA GLU A 165 20.50 -15.67 8.74
C GLU A 165 19.78 -17.02 8.86
N ALA A 166 20.27 -17.92 9.73
CA ALA A 166 19.63 -19.20 10.00
C ALA A 166 18.25 -19.01 10.67
N ALA A 167 18.11 -18.05 11.59
CA ALA A 167 16.84 -17.74 12.25
C ALA A 167 15.84 -17.12 11.27
N ALA A 168 16.29 -16.17 10.45
CA ALA A 168 15.46 -15.58 9.39
C ALA A 168 15.01 -16.64 8.35
N THR A 169 15.91 -17.56 7.99
CA THR A 169 15.58 -18.68 7.08
C THR A 169 14.60 -19.67 7.69
N ALA A 170 14.76 -20.03 8.96
CA ALA A 170 13.80 -20.88 9.65
C ALA A 170 12.40 -20.21 9.72
N ALA A 171 12.32 -18.91 10.00
CA ALA A 171 11.07 -18.16 10.01
C ALA A 171 10.40 -18.11 8.63
N TYR A 172 11.20 -17.83 7.58
CA TYR A 172 10.76 -17.81 6.19
C TYR A 172 10.19 -19.17 5.77
N ASP A 173 10.97 -20.24 5.93
CA ASP A 173 10.54 -21.58 5.54
C ASP A 173 9.33 -22.05 6.34
N THR A 174 9.22 -21.67 7.61
CA THR A 174 8.07 -21.99 8.46
C THR A 174 6.81 -21.29 7.96
N ALA A 175 6.87 -19.99 7.66
CA ALA A 175 5.74 -19.26 7.10
C ALA A 175 5.33 -19.85 5.73
N ALA A 176 6.29 -20.18 4.86
CA ALA A 176 6.02 -20.84 3.58
C ALA A 176 5.34 -22.21 3.77
N ALA A 177 5.82 -23.03 4.72
CA ALA A 177 5.21 -24.32 5.07
C ALA A 177 3.77 -24.17 5.61
N TRP A 178 3.42 -23.02 6.18
CA TRP A 178 2.05 -22.70 6.61
C TRP A 178 1.15 -22.21 5.47
N GLY A 179 1.60 -22.31 4.21
CA GLY A 179 0.87 -21.85 3.03
C GLY A 179 0.87 -20.33 2.87
N LYS A 180 1.76 -19.62 3.58
CA LYS A 180 1.99 -18.19 3.36
C LYS A 180 2.98 -17.96 2.23
N LYS A 181 3.04 -16.71 1.79
CA LYS A 181 4.02 -16.19 0.84
C LYS A 181 4.91 -15.21 1.60
N PRO A 182 5.95 -15.72 2.30
CA PRO A 182 6.84 -14.86 3.04
C PRO A 182 7.73 -14.03 2.10
N VAL A 183 8.05 -12.81 2.52
CA VAL A 183 9.04 -11.93 1.91
C VAL A 183 10.09 -11.57 2.97
N ARG A 184 11.32 -11.31 2.56
CA ARG A 184 12.39 -10.89 3.50
C ARG A 184 12.55 -9.39 3.49
N CYS A 185 12.77 -8.81 4.65
CA CYS A 185 13.19 -7.42 4.74
C CYS A 185 14.09 -7.11 5.93
N ALA A 186 14.87 -6.05 5.80
CA ALA A 186 15.64 -5.45 6.88
C ALA A 186 14.71 -4.66 7.82
N ASP A 187 15.11 -4.59 9.09
CA ASP A 187 14.45 -3.80 10.13
C ASP A 187 14.58 -2.30 9.88
N THR A 188 13.67 -1.77 9.07
CA THR A 188 13.49 -0.33 8.84
C THR A 188 12.06 0.07 9.21
N PRO A 189 11.82 1.33 9.62
CA PRO A 189 10.49 1.74 10.07
C PRO A 189 9.41 1.46 9.03
N GLY A 190 8.36 0.72 9.44
CA GLY A 190 7.25 0.33 8.57
C GLY A 190 7.57 -0.79 7.56
N PHE A 191 8.73 -1.46 7.68
CA PHE A 191 9.15 -2.59 6.85
C PHE A 191 8.99 -2.31 5.35
N LEU A 192 8.25 -3.14 4.60
CA LEU A 192 7.93 -2.87 3.19
C LEU A 192 6.54 -2.27 3.06
N VAL A 193 5.50 -3.01 3.47
CA VAL A 193 4.12 -2.65 3.14
C VAL A 193 3.71 -1.34 3.81
N ASN A 194 3.95 -1.20 5.11
CA ASN A 194 3.52 0.00 5.83
C ASN A 194 4.27 1.23 5.35
N ARG A 195 5.56 1.10 5.01
CA ARG A 195 6.41 2.16 4.44
C ARG A 195 5.97 2.57 3.04
N ILE A 196 5.94 1.63 2.09
CA ILE A 196 5.72 1.89 0.66
C ILE A 196 4.25 2.25 0.38
N ALA A 197 3.30 1.80 1.21
CA ALA A 197 1.89 2.18 1.06
C ALA A 197 1.56 3.59 1.56
N ARG A 198 2.44 4.26 2.32
CA ARG A 198 2.13 5.60 2.90
C ARG A 198 1.70 6.63 1.85
N PRO A 199 2.38 6.77 0.69
CA PRO A 199 2.00 7.77 -0.30
C PRO A 199 0.60 7.56 -0.87
N PHE A 200 0.09 6.33 -0.93
CA PHE A 200 -1.29 6.06 -1.40
C PHE A 200 -2.34 6.83 -0.60
N TYR A 201 -2.19 6.88 0.73
CA TYR A 201 -3.08 7.63 1.60
C TYR A 201 -2.71 9.11 1.62
N ALA A 202 -1.42 9.40 1.79
CA ALA A 202 -0.95 10.75 2.05
C ALA A 202 -1.16 11.69 0.85
N GLU A 203 -0.97 11.21 -0.37
CA GLU A 203 -1.23 11.99 -1.59
C GLU A 203 -2.73 12.25 -1.78
N ALA A 204 -3.61 11.31 -1.46
CA ALA A 204 -5.05 11.54 -1.54
C ALA A 204 -5.53 12.57 -0.51
N LEU A 205 -5.06 12.45 0.73
CA LEU A 205 -5.35 13.41 1.81
C LEU A 205 -4.86 14.81 1.45
N ARG A 206 -3.68 14.91 0.83
CA ARG A 206 -3.15 16.17 0.35
C ARG A 206 -4.01 16.79 -0.74
N ALA A 207 -4.53 16.00 -1.68
CA ALA A 207 -5.43 16.46 -2.75
C ALA A 207 -6.69 17.06 -2.16
N TYR A 208 -7.23 16.37 -1.17
CA TYR A 208 -8.40 16.84 -0.46
C TYR A 208 -8.15 18.15 0.30
N GLU A 209 -7.03 18.26 1.03
CA GLU A 209 -6.66 19.48 1.74
C GLU A 209 -6.45 20.68 0.80
N GLU A 210 -5.86 20.43 -0.38
CA GLU A 210 -5.66 21.42 -1.45
C GLU A 210 -6.94 21.66 -2.28
N ARG A 211 -8.05 20.98 -1.96
CA ARG A 211 -9.35 21.05 -2.65
C ARG A 211 -9.31 20.64 -4.13
N VAL A 212 -8.36 19.79 -4.51
CA VAL A 212 -8.22 19.24 -5.86
C VAL A 212 -9.50 18.55 -6.32
N ALA A 213 -10.05 17.70 -5.46
CA ALA A 213 -11.31 17.03 -5.68
C ALA A 213 -11.92 16.56 -4.34
N ASP A 214 -13.20 16.18 -4.36
CA ASP A 214 -13.83 15.55 -3.20
C ASP A 214 -13.35 14.08 -3.02
N PRO A 215 -13.50 13.49 -1.82
CA PRO A 215 -13.06 12.12 -1.54
C PRO A 215 -13.59 11.06 -2.50
N ALA A 216 -14.87 11.12 -2.91
CA ALA A 216 -15.45 10.12 -3.80
C ALA A 216 -14.83 10.20 -5.21
N THR A 217 -14.59 11.43 -5.69
CA THR A 217 -13.90 11.66 -6.96
C THR A 217 -12.45 11.17 -6.92
N ILE A 218 -11.69 11.45 -5.85
CA ILE A 218 -10.30 10.98 -5.71
C ILE A 218 -10.24 9.45 -5.68
N ASP A 219 -11.13 8.82 -4.91
CA ASP A 219 -11.22 7.36 -4.82
C ASP A 219 -11.54 6.73 -6.18
N ALA A 220 -12.51 7.29 -6.91
CA ALA A 220 -12.88 6.79 -8.23
C ALA A 220 -11.75 6.96 -9.25
N VAL A 221 -11.04 8.10 -9.25
CA VAL A 221 -9.89 8.34 -10.15
C VAL A 221 -8.78 7.33 -9.90
N LEU A 222 -8.41 7.06 -8.65
CA LEU A 222 -7.40 6.07 -8.33
C LEU A 222 -7.87 4.64 -8.66
N ARG A 223 -9.09 4.26 -8.28
CA ARG A 223 -9.63 2.91 -8.52
C ARG A 223 -9.81 2.62 -10.02
N GLU A 224 -10.52 3.49 -10.73
CA GLU A 224 -10.95 3.26 -12.13
C GLU A 224 -9.89 3.70 -13.16
N GLY A 225 -8.93 4.55 -12.75
CA GLY A 225 -7.81 4.98 -13.58
C GLY A 225 -6.59 4.07 -13.52
N THR A 226 -6.42 3.28 -12.45
CA THR A 226 -5.19 2.47 -12.24
C THR A 226 -5.43 0.99 -11.94
N GLY A 227 -6.64 0.60 -11.53
CA GLY A 227 -6.97 -0.76 -11.14
C GLY A 227 -6.77 -1.08 -9.65
N PHE A 228 -6.48 -0.11 -8.78
CA PHE A 228 -6.57 -0.32 -7.33
C PHE A 228 -7.96 -0.84 -6.97
N LYS A 229 -8.05 -1.83 -6.07
CA LYS A 229 -9.36 -2.43 -5.71
C LYS A 229 -10.29 -1.47 -4.95
N MET A 230 -9.73 -0.51 -4.22
CA MET A 230 -10.45 0.43 -3.36
C MET A 230 -9.70 1.75 -3.34
N GLY A 231 -10.43 2.86 -3.28
CA GLY A 231 -9.82 4.17 -3.13
C GLY A 231 -9.28 4.42 -1.70
N PRO A 232 -8.32 5.34 -1.53
CA PRO A 232 -7.68 5.60 -0.23
C PRO A 232 -8.64 6.08 0.87
N PHE A 233 -9.69 6.85 0.55
CA PHE A 233 -10.64 7.31 1.57
C PHE A 233 -11.54 6.16 2.05
N GLU A 234 -12.10 5.37 1.13
CA GLU A 234 -12.85 4.15 1.46
C GLU A 234 -11.99 3.15 2.24
N LEU A 235 -10.71 3.00 1.85
CA LEU A 235 -9.79 2.07 2.48
C LEU A 235 -9.43 2.50 3.90
N THR A 236 -9.16 3.79 4.13
CA THR A 236 -8.88 4.29 5.49
C THR A 236 -10.12 4.22 6.39
N ASP A 237 -11.33 4.39 5.86
CA ASP A 237 -12.56 4.17 6.61
C ASP A 237 -12.81 2.69 6.93
N LEU A 238 -12.37 1.77 6.07
CA LEU A 238 -12.44 0.33 6.31
C LEU A 238 -11.42 -0.11 7.36
N ILE A 239 -10.18 0.39 7.28
CA ILE A 239 -9.11 0.11 8.25
C ILE A 239 -9.45 0.72 9.62
N GLY A 240 -9.99 1.93 9.61
CA GLY A 240 -10.17 2.80 10.76
C GLY A 240 -9.19 3.98 10.71
N GLN A 241 -9.72 5.20 10.81
CA GLN A 241 -8.92 6.41 10.73
C GLN A 241 -7.87 6.49 11.84
N ASP A 242 -8.24 6.11 13.06
CA ASP A 242 -7.36 6.04 14.23
C ASP A 242 -6.19 5.07 14.03
N VAL A 243 -6.45 3.91 13.43
CA VAL A 243 -5.42 2.90 13.15
C VAL A 243 -4.48 3.39 12.04
N ASN A 244 -5.04 3.89 10.93
CA ASN A 244 -4.23 4.35 9.81
C ASN A 244 -3.36 5.57 10.19
N GLU A 245 -3.92 6.55 10.91
CA GLU A 245 -3.20 7.73 11.38
C GLU A 245 -2.10 7.36 12.38
N ALA A 246 -2.37 6.44 13.32
CA ALA A 246 -1.37 5.97 14.28
C ALA A 246 -0.16 5.33 13.59
N VAL A 247 -0.39 4.51 12.56
CA VAL A 247 0.72 3.93 11.75
C VAL A 247 1.48 5.03 11.01
N THR A 248 0.79 6.00 10.40
CA THR A 248 1.44 7.13 9.73
C THR A 248 2.31 7.94 10.70
N HIS A 249 1.80 8.28 11.87
CA HIS A 249 2.56 8.98 12.90
C HIS A 249 3.77 8.18 13.38
N SER A 250 3.61 6.88 13.60
CA SER A 250 4.71 6.02 14.05
C SER A 250 5.84 5.95 13.02
N VAL A 251 5.50 5.76 11.74
CA VAL A 251 6.49 5.74 10.65
C VAL A 251 7.16 7.12 10.53
N TRP A 252 6.40 8.21 10.58
CA TRP A 252 6.94 9.57 10.52
C TRP A 252 7.92 9.86 11.65
N GLN A 253 7.57 9.54 12.89
CA GLN A 253 8.44 9.71 14.04
C GLN A 253 9.71 8.85 13.95
N ALA A 254 9.59 7.61 13.50
CA ALA A 254 10.70 6.67 13.36
C ALA A 254 11.65 7.05 12.22
N PHE A 255 11.19 7.79 11.21
CA PHE A 255 12.03 8.44 10.20
C PHE A 255 12.47 9.85 10.61
N PHE A 256 12.49 10.17 11.91
CA PHE A 256 12.91 11.48 12.42
C PHE A 256 12.17 12.66 11.77
N GLN A 257 10.87 12.48 11.58
CA GLN A 257 9.95 13.47 11.02
C GLN A 257 10.23 13.86 9.56
N ASP A 258 10.77 12.94 8.77
CA ASP A 258 10.97 13.13 7.33
C ASP A 258 9.66 13.61 6.64
N PRO A 259 9.71 14.71 5.86
CA PRO A 259 8.53 15.34 5.25
C PRO A 259 7.75 14.44 4.28
N LYS A 260 8.37 13.36 3.78
CA LYS A 260 7.71 12.35 2.94
C LYS A 260 6.62 11.59 3.69
N PHE A 261 6.73 11.51 5.02
CA PHE A 261 5.81 10.75 5.88
C PHE A 261 4.86 11.64 6.70
N THR A 262 4.84 12.96 6.48
CA THR A 262 4.04 13.90 7.25
C THR A 262 2.55 13.50 7.33
N PRO A 263 1.97 13.37 8.54
CA PRO A 263 0.54 13.13 8.75
C PRO A 263 -0.35 14.27 8.25
N SER A 264 -1.63 13.97 7.98
CA SER A 264 -2.63 14.94 7.50
C SER A 264 -3.47 15.50 8.65
N LEU A 265 -3.68 16.83 8.63
CA LEU A 265 -4.59 17.49 9.55
C LEU A 265 -6.05 17.10 9.28
N ALA A 266 -6.40 16.84 8.03
CA ALA A 266 -7.74 16.41 7.65
C ALA A 266 -8.07 15.03 8.24
N GLN A 267 -7.14 14.07 8.19
CA GLN A 267 -7.31 12.78 8.86
C GLN A 267 -7.37 12.94 10.39
N ARG A 268 -6.45 13.75 10.96
CA ARG A 268 -6.41 14.03 12.40
C ARG A 268 -7.76 14.48 12.97
N ARG A 269 -8.44 15.38 12.25
CA ARG A 269 -9.76 15.89 12.66
C ARG A 269 -10.82 14.80 12.77
N LEU A 270 -10.80 13.79 11.88
CA LEU A 270 -11.72 12.66 11.96
C LEU A 270 -11.45 11.82 13.21
N VAL A 271 -10.18 11.55 13.50
CA VAL A 271 -9.77 10.76 14.67
C VAL A 271 -10.14 11.47 15.98
N GLU A 272 -9.81 12.76 16.09
CA GLU A 272 -10.15 13.59 17.26
C GLU A 272 -11.66 13.77 17.44
N SER A 273 -12.44 13.68 16.36
CA SER A 273 -13.91 13.74 16.39
C SER A 273 -14.57 12.36 16.63
N GLY A 274 -13.81 11.29 16.83
CA GLY A 274 -14.35 9.94 17.00
C GLY A 274 -14.95 9.32 15.73
N LEU A 275 -14.67 9.88 14.56
CA LEU A 275 -15.17 9.44 13.26
C LEU A 275 -14.17 8.45 12.63
N HIS A 276 -14.13 7.23 13.16
CA HIS A 276 -13.14 6.22 12.80
C HIS A 276 -13.56 5.32 11.63
N GLY A 277 -14.46 5.78 10.75
CA GLY A 277 -14.88 5.04 9.57
C GLY A 277 -16.00 4.03 9.85
N ARG A 278 -15.95 2.87 9.19
CA ARG A 278 -17.05 1.89 9.19
C ARG A 278 -17.38 1.37 10.59
N LYS A 279 -16.36 1.20 11.45
CA LYS A 279 -16.55 0.68 12.82
C LYS A 279 -17.33 1.63 13.74
N THR A 280 -17.38 2.93 13.41
CA THR A 280 -18.15 3.96 14.12
C THR A 280 -19.34 4.47 13.30
N GLY A 281 -19.63 3.84 12.15
CA GLY A 281 -20.70 4.27 11.24
C GLY A 281 -20.40 5.55 10.45
N ARG A 282 -19.27 6.22 10.67
CA ARG A 282 -18.90 7.47 10.01
C ARG A 282 -17.39 7.70 10.01
N GLY A 283 -16.86 8.12 8.87
CA GLY A 283 -15.49 8.61 8.68
C GLY A 283 -15.48 9.70 7.61
N TRP A 284 -14.76 9.46 6.50
CA TRP A 284 -14.90 10.27 5.28
C TRP A 284 -16.30 10.16 4.70
N PHE A 285 -16.85 8.94 4.72
CA PHE A 285 -18.19 8.65 4.25
C PHE A 285 -19.15 8.29 5.38
N ASP A 286 -20.44 8.33 5.05
CA ASP A 286 -21.52 7.88 5.93
C ASP A 286 -21.79 6.39 5.73
N TYR A 287 -21.75 5.63 6.83
CA TYR A 287 -22.05 4.20 6.86
C TYR A 287 -23.21 3.87 7.80
N SER A 288 -23.96 4.89 8.24
CA SER A 288 -25.20 4.67 8.98
C SER A 288 -26.22 3.92 8.12
N GLU A 289 -27.13 3.21 8.77
CA GLU A 289 -28.13 2.40 8.08
C GLU A 289 -28.99 3.27 7.15
N GLY A 290 -29.05 2.91 5.87
CA GLY A 290 -29.76 3.67 4.83
C GLY A 290 -28.97 4.81 4.18
N ALA A 291 -27.75 5.10 4.63
CA ALA A 291 -26.89 6.08 3.96
C ALA A 291 -26.34 5.55 2.64
N GLY A 292 -26.49 6.33 1.57
CA GLY A 292 -25.83 6.08 0.28
C GLY A 292 -24.44 6.70 0.27
N LEU A 293 -23.45 5.96 -0.25
CA LEU A 293 -22.13 6.54 -0.50
C LEU A 293 -22.24 7.59 -1.62
N PRO A 294 -21.63 8.78 -1.46
CA PRO A 294 -21.63 9.79 -2.50
C PRO A 294 -20.92 9.26 -3.75
N GLY A 295 -21.51 9.52 -4.92
CA GLY A 295 -20.88 9.21 -6.20
C GLY A 295 -19.77 10.21 -6.57
N PRO A 296 -18.79 9.81 -7.40
CA PRO A 296 -17.76 10.71 -7.89
C PRO A 296 -18.35 11.77 -8.83
N ARG A 297 -17.77 12.97 -8.84
CA ARG A 297 -18.05 13.97 -9.89
C ARG A 297 -17.62 13.43 -11.24
N THR A 298 -18.59 13.33 -12.14
CA THR A 298 -18.41 12.79 -13.49
C THR A 298 -19.11 13.72 -14.48
N GLU A 299 -18.38 14.16 -15.49
CA GLU A 299 -18.91 15.02 -16.54
C GLU A 299 -20.00 14.31 -17.36
N GLY A 300 -21.04 15.06 -17.70
CA GLY A 300 -22.08 14.60 -18.62
C GLY A 300 -21.56 14.44 -20.05
N PRO A 301 -22.32 13.80 -20.95
CA PRO A 301 -21.92 13.57 -22.34
C PRO A 301 -21.57 14.87 -23.08
N ARG A 302 -20.45 14.87 -23.80
CA ARG A 302 -19.97 15.95 -24.68
C ARG A 302 -19.71 15.38 -26.08
N PRO A 303 -19.88 16.18 -27.15
CA PRO A 303 -19.60 15.72 -28.50
C PRO A 303 -18.11 15.39 -28.67
N ALA A 304 -17.81 14.26 -29.31
CA ALA A 304 -16.45 13.90 -29.67
C ALA A 304 -15.92 14.84 -30.75
N PRO A 305 -14.64 15.26 -30.71
CA PRO A 305 -14.04 16.01 -31.81
C PRO A 305 -13.94 15.12 -33.06
N GLU A 306 -14.16 15.70 -34.25
CA GLU A 306 -14.03 14.97 -35.52
C GLU A 306 -12.57 14.62 -35.85
N ALA A 307 -11.64 15.48 -35.41
CA ALA A 307 -10.21 15.31 -35.63
C ALA A 307 -9.40 15.92 -34.49
N VAL A 308 -8.22 15.38 -34.26
CA VAL A 308 -7.19 15.95 -33.36
C VAL A 308 -5.82 15.88 -34.03
N ALA A 309 -4.90 16.74 -33.62
CA ALA A 309 -3.51 16.67 -34.06
C ALA A 309 -2.62 16.18 -32.92
N VAL A 310 -1.77 15.18 -33.17
CA VAL A 310 -0.79 14.70 -32.20
C VAL A 310 0.57 15.33 -32.51
N HIS A 311 1.10 16.07 -31.55
CA HIS A 311 2.41 16.72 -31.58
C HIS A 311 3.42 15.87 -30.83
N ALA A 312 4.53 15.53 -31.50
CA ALA A 312 5.48 14.51 -31.03
C ALA A 312 4.78 13.19 -30.61
N GLY A 313 5.51 12.24 -30.04
CA GLY A 313 4.90 11.03 -29.47
C GLY A 313 4.41 11.31 -28.05
N LEU A 314 3.21 10.84 -27.69
CA LEU A 314 2.76 10.87 -26.29
C LEU A 314 3.67 9.96 -25.44
N PRO A 315 4.10 10.40 -24.25
CA PRO A 315 5.10 9.68 -23.46
C PRO A 315 4.53 8.46 -22.75
N GLY A 316 5.40 7.47 -22.49
CA GLY A 316 5.12 6.34 -21.60
C GLY A 316 3.81 5.60 -21.92
N PRO A 317 2.99 5.26 -20.91
CA PRO A 317 1.71 4.58 -21.12
C PRO A 317 0.73 5.35 -22.01
N ALA A 318 0.85 6.67 -22.13
CA ALA A 318 -0.06 7.50 -22.93
C ALA A 318 0.16 7.34 -24.45
N ALA A 319 1.26 6.72 -24.90
CA ALA A 319 1.53 6.46 -26.31
C ALA A 319 0.37 5.74 -27.02
N VAL A 320 -0.32 4.85 -26.31
CA VAL A 320 -1.45 4.06 -26.82
C VAL A 320 -2.70 4.90 -27.12
N LEU A 321 -2.80 6.13 -26.58
CA LEU A 321 -3.96 6.99 -26.81
C LEU A 321 -4.11 7.33 -28.30
N ARG A 322 -3.02 7.44 -29.07
CA ARG A 322 -3.11 7.65 -30.51
C ARG A 322 -3.93 6.55 -31.19
N GLU A 323 -3.63 5.29 -30.87
CA GLU A 323 -4.33 4.12 -31.43
C GLU A 323 -5.79 4.11 -30.97
N LEU A 324 -6.04 4.36 -29.68
CA LEU A 324 -7.41 4.42 -29.14
C LEU A 324 -8.26 5.51 -29.80
N ILE A 325 -7.67 6.66 -30.12
CA ILE A 325 -8.36 7.76 -30.82
C ILE A 325 -8.71 7.35 -32.26
N GLU A 326 -7.78 6.71 -32.97
CA GLU A 326 -8.04 6.17 -34.33
C GLU A 326 -9.12 5.07 -34.29
N GLU A 327 -9.09 4.16 -33.30
CA GLU A 327 -10.08 3.10 -33.07
C GLU A 327 -11.48 3.67 -32.77
N ALA A 328 -11.57 4.83 -32.10
CA ALA A 328 -12.82 5.54 -31.84
C ALA A 328 -13.38 6.29 -33.06
N GLY A 329 -12.72 6.20 -34.23
CA GLY A 329 -13.15 6.85 -35.46
C GLY A 329 -12.81 8.35 -35.54
N ILE A 330 -11.97 8.86 -34.64
CA ILE A 330 -11.53 10.26 -34.64
C ILE A 330 -10.28 10.36 -35.51
N LYS A 331 -10.27 11.32 -36.44
CA LYS A 331 -9.13 11.49 -37.36
C LYS A 331 -7.91 12.05 -36.62
N VAL A 332 -6.79 11.34 -36.66
CA VAL A 332 -5.52 11.82 -36.10
C VAL A 332 -4.61 12.35 -37.20
N THR A 333 -4.19 13.62 -37.08
CA THR A 333 -3.13 14.20 -37.90
C THR A 333 -1.82 14.32 -37.12
N ARG A 334 -0.68 14.37 -37.81
CA ARG A 334 0.62 14.69 -37.18
C ARG A 334 0.92 16.15 -37.43
N ASP A 335 1.13 16.91 -36.37
CA ASP A 335 1.66 18.26 -36.48
C ASP A 335 3.17 18.21 -36.21
N ARG A 336 3.96 18.68 -37.20
CA ARG A 336 5.42 18.78 -37.12
C ARG A 336 5.79 20.24 -36.91
N ALA A 337 5.55 20.76 -35.72
CA ALA A 337 6.23 21.98 -35.29
C ALA A 337 7.62 21.60 -34.77
N ALA A 338 8.68 22.16 -35.38
CA ALA A 338 10.04 21.93 -34.93
C ALA A 338 10.32 22.72 -33.63
N GLY A 339 10.79 22.05 -32.57
CA GLY A 339 11.37 22.70 -31.39
C GLY A 339 10.63 22.51 -30.06
N GLU A 340 9.45 21.87 -30.02
CA GLU A 340 8.74 21.61 -28.76
C GLU A 340 9.03 20.19 -28.22
N PRO A 341 9.53 20.04 -26.96
CA PRO A 341 10.02 18.78 -26.43
C PRO A 341 8.94 17.84 -25.84
N GLU A 342 7.77 18.36 -25.44
CA GLU A 342 6.70 17.58 -24.80
C GLU A 342 5.66 17.08 -25.81
N GLY A 343 5.25 15.82 -25.71
CA GLY A 343 4.20 15.25 -26.55
C GLY A 343 2.79 15.62 -26.06
N PHE A 344 1.94 16.13 -26.95
CA PHE A 344 0.58 16.54 -26.62
C PHE A 344 -0.41 16.34 -27.77
N ILE A 345 -1.70 16.42 -27.46
CA ILE A 345 -2.81 16.41 -28.41
C ILE A 345 -3.31 17.85 -28.54
N ARG A 346 -3.33 18.40 -29.76
CA ARG A 346 -4.01 19.66 -30.05
C ARG A 346 -5.47 19.38 -30.40
N LEU A 347 -6.36 19.98 -29.61
CA LEU A 347 -7.80 19.94 -29.80
C LEU A 347 -8.24 20.88 -30.94
N PRO A 348 -9.42 20.69 -31.55
CA PRO A 348 -9.92 21.56 -32.62
C PRO A 348 -9.92 23.05 -32.28
N GLY A 349 -10.29 23.42 -31.05
CA GLY A 349 -10.26 24.79 -30.53
C GLY A 349 -8.85 25.37 -30.38
N GLY A 350 -7.81 24.55 -30.53
CA GLY A 350 -6.40 24.90 -30.48
C GLY A 350 -5.76 24.74 -29.10
N ALA A 351 -6.53 24.36 -28.07
CA ALA A 351 -6.00 24.03 -26.76
C ALA A 351 -5.08 22.79 -26.78
N CYS A 352 -4.08 22.81 -25.91
CA CYS A 352 -3.09 21.75 -25.73
C CYS A 352 -3.58 20.78 -24.65
N LEU A 353 -3.71 19.49 -24.99
CA LEU A 353 -4.07 18.42 -24.06
C LEU A 353 -2.87 17.48 -23.87
N ALA A 354 -2.27 17.50 -22.70
CA ALA A 354 -1.02 16.78 -22.42
C ALA A 354 -1.11 15.92 -21.15
N LEU A 355 -0.30 14.86 -21.07
CA LEU A 355 -0.14 14.09 -19.82
C LEU A 355 0.42 15.03 -18.75
N THR A 356 0.02 14.88 -17.48
CA THR A 356 0.66 15.65 -16.41
C THR A 356 2.16 15.36 -16.29
N GLY A 357 2.96 16.42 -16.22
CA GLY A 357 4.42 16.37 -16.05
C GLY A 357 4.89 16.86 -14.68
N GLY A 358 3.99 16.91 -13.69
CA GLY A 358 4.29 17.41 -12.33
C GLY A 358 4.02 18.90 -12.13
N TYR A 359 3.83 19.67 -13.20
CA TYR A 359 3.39 21.07 -13.16
C TYR A 359 1.87 21.19 -13.35
N PRO A 360 1.21 22.18 -12.72
CA PRO A 360 -0.19 22.52 -13.01
C PRO A 360 -0.34 23.05 -14.45
N ALA A 361 -1.52 22.89 -15.04
CA ALA A 361 -1.87 23.35 -16.38
C ALA A 361 -1.59 24.86 -16.56
N THR A 362 -1.82 25.65 -15.51
CA THR A 362 -1.56 27.09 -15.46
C THR A 362 -0.10 27.47 -15.69
N SER A 363 0.84 26.61 -15.33
CA SER A 363 2.28 26.90 -15.41
C SER A 363 2.96 26.45 -16.69
N THR A 364 2.18 26.13 -17.72
CA THR A 364 2.68 25.64 -19.00
C THR A 364 2.81 26.76 -20.03
N ASP A 365 3.78 26.64 -20.94
CA ASP A 365 4.05 27.66 -21.98
C ASP A 365 2.93 27.77 -23.04
N HIS A 366 1.99 26.83 -23.06
CA HIS A 366 0.95 26.73 -24.09
C HIS A 366 -0.26 27.64 -23.87
N GLY A 367 -0.34 28.38 -22.77
CA GLY A 367 -1.43 29.28 -22.43
C GLY A 367 -2.75 28.55 -22.17
N ARG A 368 -3.42 28.08 -23.24
CA ARG A 368 -4.64 27.24 -23.21
C ARG A 368 -4.25 25.77 -23.11
N SER A 369 -4.04 25.31 -21.89
CA SER A 369 -3.51 23.99 -21.58
C SER A 369 -4.47 23.20 -20.71
N ILE A 370 -4.61 21.92 -21.01
CA ILE A 370 -5.38 20.94 -20.27
C ILE A 370 -4.44 19.77 -19.97
N ARG A 371 -4.34 19.38 -18.71
CA ARG A 371 -3.62 18.18 -18.29
C ARG A 371 -4.61 17.02 -18.14
N PHE A 372 -4.23 15.84 -18.63
CA PHE A 372 -4.88 14.59 -18.26
C PHE A 372 -3.98 13.78 -17.34
N ASP A 373 -4.60 13.07 -16.40
CA ASP A 373 -3.88 12.32 -15.37
C ASP A 373 -3.31 11.01 -15.94
N LEU A 374 -2.31 10.48 -15.24
CA LEU A 374 -1.68 9.21 -15.55
C LEU A 374 -2.71 8.06 -15.45
N SER A 375 -2.62 7.12 -16.39
CA SER A 375 -3.05 5.74 -16.18
C SER A 375 -1.88 4.82 -16.46
N LEU A 376 -1.71 3.80 -15.62
CA LEU A 376 -0.75 2.73 -15.90
C LEU A 376 -1.16 1.93 -17.14
N ASP A 377 -2.46 1.85 -17.45
CA ASP A 377 -2.99 1.17 -18.64
C ASP A 377 -4.25 1.89 -19.17
N TYR A 378 -4.05 2.79 -20.15
CA TYR A 378 -5.16 3.55 -20.74
C TYR A 378 -6.15 2.68 -21.52
N ARG A 379 -5.80 1.46 -21.95
CA ARG A 379 -6.77 0.56 -22.60
C ARG A 379 -7.74 0.02 -21.55
N ALA A 380 -7.23 -0.44 -20.41
CA ALA A 380 -8.04 -1.01 -19.34
C ALA A 380 -8.77 0.02 -18.45
N ALA A 381 -8.22 1.23 -18.29
CA ALA A 381 -8.81 2.26 -17.44
C ALA A 381 -10.22 2.66 -17.90
N THR A 382 -11.14 2.85 -16.97
CA THR A 382 -12.51 3.30 -17.27
C THR A 382 -12.78 4.74 -16.88
N ARG A 383 -11.82 5.41 -16.23
CA ARG A 383 -11.89 6.83 -15.88
C ARG A 383 -10.58 7.55 -16.17
N VAL A 384 -10.67 8.84 -16.49
CA VAL A 384 -9.54 9.77 -16.55
C VAL A 384 -9.91 11.08 -15.82
N ALA A 385 -8.92 11.71 -15.18
CA ALA A 385 -9.08 13.05 -14.62
C ALA A 385 -8.48 14.10 -15.57
N LEU A 386 -9.14 15.26 -15.67
CA LEU A 386 -8.69 16.41 -16.45
C LEU A 386 -8.57 17.65 -15.55
N ALA A 387 -7.55 18.46 -15.78
CA ALA A 387 -7.36 19.77 -15.15
C ALA A 387 -7.06 20.82 -16.24
N ALA A 388 -7.84 21.88 -16.31
CA ALA A 388 -7.68 22.94 -17.30
C ALA A 388 -7.05 24.19 -16.69
N SER A 389 -6.20 24.89 -17.45
CA SER A 389 -5.73 26.22 -17.06
C SER A 389 -6.88 27.22 -17.09
N PRO A 390 -6.83 28.32 -16.31
CA PRO A 390 -7.83 29.39 -16.36
C PRO A 390 -7.97 30.08 -17.72
N ALA A 391 -7.03 29.87 -18.64
CA ALA A 391 -7.08 30.42 -19.99
C ALA A 391 -7.92 29.56 -20.96
N CYS A 392 -8.22 28.31 -20.61
CA CYS A 392 -9.10 27.45 -21.39
C CYS A 392 -10.56 27.89 -21.26
N SER A 393 -11.27 27.90 -22.38
CA SER A 393 -12.71 28.11 -22.38
C SER A 393 -13.47 26.81 -22.04
N ASP A 394 -14.75 26.93 -21.69
CA ASP A 394 -15.64 25.78 -21.52
C ASP A 394 -15.72 24.91 -22.79
N ALA A 395 -15.55 25.51 -23.96
CA ALA A 395 -15.52 24.80 -25.24
C ALA A 395 -14.25 23.94 -25.38
N ASP A 396 -13.08 24.50 -25.02
CA ASP A 396 -11.82 23.75 -25.02
C ASP A 396 -11.89 22.55 -24.07
N LEU A 397 -12.46 22.74 -22.88
CA LEU A 397 -12.66 21.65 -21.92
C LEU A 397 -13.68 20.62 -22.42
N ALA A 398 -14.78 21.06 -23.03
CA ALA A 398 -15.79 20.15 -23.58
C ALA A 398 -15.23 19.25 -24.70
N GLU A 399 -14.32 19.76 -25.53
CA GLU A 399 -13.61 18.97 -26.55
C GLU A 399 -12.74 17.88 -25.91
N ALA A 400 -11.98 18.22 -24.86
CA ALA A 400 -11.16 17.25 -24.12
C ALA A 400 -12.01 16.16 -23.44
N VAL A 401 -13.13 16.57 -22.83
CA VAL A 401 -14.09 15.64 -22.20
C VAL A 401 -14.71 14.73 -23.26
N GLY A 402 -15.19 15.28 -24.37
CA GLY A 402 -15.80 14.53 -25.46
C GLY A 402 -14.82 13.55 -26.11
N LEU A 403 -13.55 13.94 -26.26
CA LEU A 403 -12.48 13.05 -26.72
C LEU A 403 -12.39 11.81 -25.83
N PHE A 404 -12.15 11.96 -24.53
CA PHE A 404 -11.98 10.81 -23.63
C PHE A 404 -13.27 9.99 -23.44
N GLN A 405 -14.45 10.62 -23.51
CA GLN A 405 -15.72 9.89 -23.52
C GLN A 405 -15.88 9.00 -24.76
N ALA A 406 -15.44 9.45 -25.93
CA ALA A 406 -15.40 8.63 -27.14
C ALA A 406 -14.46 7.42 -27.00
N LEU A 407 -13.42 7.53 -26.16
CA LEU A 407 -12.53 6.42 -25.79
C LEU A 407 -13.12 5.50 -24.70
N GLY A 408 -14.41 5.67 -24.37
CA GLY A 408 -15.12 4.88 -23.36
C GLY A 408 -14.76 5.24 -21.91
N LYS A 409 -14.20 6.43 -21.66
CA LYS A 409 -13.82 6.85 -20.30
C LYS A 409 -14.91 7.71 -19.66
N GLN A 410 -15.15 7.47 -18.38
CA GLN A 410 -15.74 8.48 -17.51
C GLN A 410 -14.72 9.60 -17.28
N VAL A 411 -15.16 10.84 -17.22
CA VAL A 411 -14.26 12.00 -17.09
C VAL A 411 -14.58 12.75 -15.82
N SER A 412 -13.56 12.97 -14.98
CA SER A 412 -13.64 13.82 -13.79
C SER A 412 -12.82 15.07 -14.02
N VAL A 413 -13.47 16.23 -14.04
CA VAL A 413 -12.74 17.51 -14.03
C VAL A 413 -12.40 17.85 -12.57
N ILE A 414 -11.11 18.11 -12.33
CA ILE A 414 -10.55 18.43 -11.03
C ILE A 414 -9.93 19.83 -11.07
N GLU A 415 -9.68 20.42 -9.89
CA GLU A 415 -8.95 21.69 -9.83
C GLU A 415 -7.51 21.52 -10.34
N ASP A 416 -6.96 22.61 -10.88
CA ASP A 416 -5.61 22.61 -11.43
C ASP A 416 -4.56 22.40 -10.34
N ALA A 417 -3.84 21.27 -10.41
CA ALA A 417 -2.94 20.82 -9.37
C ALA A 417 -1.66 20.16 -9.94
N PRO A 418 -0.48 20.45 -9.35
CA PRO A 418 0.78 19.79 -9.70
C PRO A 418 0.67 18.26 -9.54
N GLY A 419 1.02 17.52 -10.59
CA GLY A 419 1.03 16.04 -10.58
C GLY A 419 -0.35 15.38 -10.43
N MET A 420 -1.44 16.16 -10.50
CA MET A 420 -2.84 15.70 -10.44
C MET A 420 -3.10 14.73 -9.28
N ILE A 421 -3.78 13.59 -9.48
CA ILE A 421 -4.12 12.63 -8.42
C ILE A 421 -3.30 11.35 -8.59
N VAL A 422 -3.38 10.70 -9.76
CA VAL A 422 -2.74 9.41 -10.01
C VAL A 422 -1.23 9.58 -10.14
N ALA A 423 -0.79 10.50 -11.00
CA ALA A 423 0.62 10.60 -11.36
C ALA A 423 1.51 10.84 -10.13
N ARG A 424 1.14 11.81 -9.27
CA ARG A 424 1.86 12.05 -8.02
C ARG A 424 1.83 10.88 -7.04
N THR A 425 0.70 10.18 -6.95
CA THR A 425 0.54 9.03 -6.05
C THR A 425 1.46 7.90 -6.47
N ILE A 426 1.42 7.53 -7.75
CA ILE A 426 2.24 6.45 -8.30
C ILE A 426 3.73 6.83 -8.26
N ALA A 427 4.10 8.05 -8.63
CA ALA A 427 5.49 8.48 -8.61
C ALA A 427 6.11 8.43 -7.21
N MET A 428 5.36 8.86 -6.18
CA MET A 428 5.83 8.76 -4.79
C MET A 428 5.94 7.30 -4.31
N ILE A 429 5.00 6.43 -4.69
CA ILE A 429 5.09 4.99 -4.38
C ILE A 429 6.33 4.37 -5.04
N VAL A 430 6.57 4.70 -6.31
CA VAL A 430 7.74 4.22 -7.07
C VAL A 430 9.04 4.71 -6.42
N ASP A 431 9.15 5.98 -6.06
CA ASP A 431 10.35 6.53 -5.41
C ASP A 431 10.64 5.84 -4.07
N PHE A 432 9.60 5.55 -3.28
CA PHE A 432 9.74 4.80 -2.03
C PHE A 432 10.22 3.36 -2.26
N ALA A 433 9.69 2.68 -3.27
CA ALA A 433 10.09 1.32 -3.62
C ALA A 433 11.54 1.28 -4.14
N VAL A 434 11.92 2.22 -5.01
CA VAL A 434 13.28 2.35 -5.53
C VAL A 434 14.28 2.65 -4.42
N ASP A 435 13.95 3.57 -3.49
CA ASP A 435 14.80 3.86 -2.33
C ASP A 435 14.91 2.66 -1.38
N ALA A 436 13.81 1.93 -1.14
CA ALA A 436 13.83 0.72 -0.33
C ALA A 436 14.73 -0.37 -0.93
N ALA A 437 14.62 -0.63 -2.24
CA ALA A 437 15.48 -1.59 -2.94
C ALA A 437 16.95 -1.16 -2.89
N ALA A 438 17.24 0.11 -3.19
CA ALA A 438 18.61 0.63 -3.23
C ALA A 438 19.30 0.64 -1.86
N ARG A 439 18.54 0.76 -0.77
CA ARG A 439 19.04 0.66 0.61
C ARG A 439 19.16 -0.78 1.12
N GLY A 440 18.85 -1.78 0.28
CA GLY A 440 18.89 -3.18 0.66
C GLY A 440 17.83 -3.55 1.70
N VAL A 441 16.70 -2.83 1.73
CA VAL A 441 15.60 -3.17 2.63
C VAL A 441 14.99 -4.51 2.24
N ALA A 442 14.81 -4.75 0.94
CA ALA A 442 14.40 -6.05 0.39
C ALA A 442 14.79 -6.14 -1.08
N THR A 443 14.67 -7.32 -1.66
CA THR A 443 14.86 -7.53 -3.09
C THR A 443 13.72 -6.87 -3.89
N PRO A 444 13.94 -6.51 -5.17
CA PRO A 444 12.88 -5.99 -6.02
C PRO A 444 11.64 -6.89 -6.08
N ASP A 445 11.84 -8.19 -6.24
CA ASP A 445 10.75 -9.17 -6.32
C ASP A 445 9.94 -9.27 -5.02
N ASP A 446 10.63 -9.21 -3.87
CA ASP A 446 9.98 -9.21 -2.55
C ASP A 446 9.16 -7.93 -2.32
N ILE A 447 9.68 -6.77 -2.72
CA ILE A 447 8.95 -5.49 -2.65
C ILE A 447 7.66 -5.58 -3.45
N ASP A 448 7.77 -6.01 -4.70
CA ASP A 448 6.63 -6.10 -5.59
C ASP A 448 5.62 -7.16 -5.11
N THR A 449 6.10 -8.29 -4.60
CA THR A 449 5.27 -9.33 -3.98
C THR A 449 4.54 -8.80 -2.74
N ALA A 450 5.23 -8.07 -1.87
CA ALA A 450 4.67 -7.48 -0.67
C ALA A 450 3.53 -6.52 -1.00
N MET A 451 3.71 -5.63 -1.98
CA MET A 451 2.67 -4.65 -2.34
C MET A 451 1.45 -5.30 -3.00
N ARG A 452 1.65 -6.31 -3.86
CA ARG A 452 0.52 -7.05 -4.46
C ARG A 452 -0.28 -7.84 -3.43
N LEU A 453 0.39 -8.48 -2.48
CA LEU A 453 -0.26 -9.41 -1.54
C LEU A 453 -0.72 -8.77 -0.24
N GLY A 454 0.01 -7.76 0.24
CA GLY A 454 -0.27 -7.08 1.51
C GLY A 454 -1.37 -6.04 1.38
N VAL A 455 -1.39 -5.29 0.27
CA VAL A 455 -2.34 -4.18 0.05
C VAL A 455 -3.09 -4.26 -1.27
N ASN A 456 -3.02 -5.41 -1.97
CA ASN A 456 -3.77 -5.65 -3.22
C ASN A 456 -3.50 -4.61 -4.32
N TYR A 457 -2.26 -4.14 -4.44
CA TYR A 457 -1.89 -3.29 -5.58
C TYR A 457 -2.08 -4.07 -6.90
N PRO A 458 -2.52 -3.38 -7.98
CA PRO A 458 -2.75 -4.03 -9.27
C PRO A 458 -1.46 -4.53 -9.95
N GLY A 459 -0.30 -4.05 -9.51
CA GLY A 459 1.02 -4.47 -9.95
C GLY A 459 2.09 -4.12 -8.91
N GLY A 460 3.33 -4.49 -9.19
CA GLY A 460 4.47 -4.13 -8.36
C GLY A 460 4.93 -2.69 -8.59
N PRO A 461 5.30 -1.92 -7.57
CA PRO A 461 5.83 -0.57 -7.77
C PRO A 461 7.15 -0.52 -8.55
N LEU A 462 7.99 -1.56 -8.52
CA LEU A 462 9.22 -1.59 -9.32
C LEU A 462 8.94 -1.97 -10.77
N GLU A 463 7.97 -2.85 -11.04
CA GLU A 463 7.40 -3.01 -12.39
C GLU A 463 6.83 -1.69 -12.95
N TRP A 464 6.15 -0.90 -12.12
CA TRP A 464 5.66 0.42 -12.53
C TRP A 464 6.82 1.36 -12.85
N ALA A 465 7.91 1.31 -12.08
CA ALA A 465 9.11 2.09 -12.35
C ALA A 465 9.70 1.76 -13.73
N GLU A 466 9.75 0.48 -14.10
CA GLU A 466 10.21 0.03 -15.42
C GLU A 466 9.28 0.49 -16.54
N ARG A 467 7.96 0.38 -16.34
CA ARG A 467 6.96 0.78 -17.35
C ARG A 467 6.91 2.28 -17.59
N LEU A 468 7.10 3.09 -16.53
CA LEU A 468 7.07 4.55 -16.61
C LEU A 468 8.41 5.14 -17.07
N GLY A 469 9.52 4.47 -16.75
CA GLY A 469 10.88 4.99 -16.90
C GLY A 469 11.28 5.88 -15.73
N ALA A 470 12.49 5.69 -15.20
CA ALA A 470 12.97 6.43 -14.03
C ALA A 470 13.14 7.93 -14.33
N GLN A 471 13.48 8.28 -15.57
CA GLN A 471 13.56 9.68 -16.00
C GLN A 471 12.21 10.40 -15.86
N TRP A 472 11.12 9.81 -16.34
CA TRP A 472 9.79 10.42 -16.21
C TRP A 472 9.37 10.61 -14.75
N VAL A 473 9.61 9.60 -13.92
CA VAL A 473 9.27 9.66 -12.48
C VAL A 473 10.10 10.73 -11.77
N ARG A 474 11.42 10.80 -12.05
CA ARG A 474 12.31 11.84 -11.52
C ARG A 474 11.83 13.23 -11.93
N ASP A 475 11.57 13.44 -13.22
CA ASP A 475 11.24 14.76 -13.76
C ASP A 475 9.89 15.25 -13.22
N LEU A 476 8.90 14.37 -13.08
CA LEU A 476 7.62 14.70 -12.44
C LEU A 476 7.80 15.11 -10.97
N LEU A 477 8.59 14.35 -10.21
CA LEU A 477 8.84 14.64 -8.80
C LEU A 477 9.69 15.91 -8.61
N ASP A 478 10.66 16.17 -9.49
CA ASP A 478 11.43 17.41 -9.49
C ASP A 478 10.55 18.62 -9.79
N ALA A 479 9.65 18.53 -10.78
CA ALA A 479 8.67 19.57 -11.08
C ALA A 479 7.76 19.86 -9.88
N MET A 480 7.23 18.81 -9.24
CA MET A 480 6.42 18.93 -8.03
C MET A 480 7.22 19.51 -6.86
N HIS A 481 8.48 19.11 -6.67
CA HIS A 481 9.33 19.62 -5.62
C HIS A 481 9.67 21.10 -5.81
N HIS A 482 9.87 21.52 -7.07
CA HIS A 482 10.06 22.92 -7.41
C HIS A 482 8.81 23.75 -7.11
N HIS A 483 7.63 23.24 -7.47
CA HIS A 483 6.36 23.93 -7.22
C HIS A 483 5.96 23.94 -5.74
N ILE A 484 6.21 22.84 -5.03
CA ILE A 484 5.89 22.61 -3.62
C ILE A 484 7.20 22.38 -2.86
N ALA A 485 7.90 23.48 -2.57
CA ALA A 485 9.25 23.51 -1.99
C ALA A 485 9.29 23.13 -0.48
N GLY A 486 8.81 21.95 -0.14
CA GLY A 486 8.76 21.41 1.24
C GLY A 486 9.59 20.15 1.48
N GLY A 487 10.42 19.73 0.51
CA GLY A 487 11.24 18.52 0.59
C GLY A 487 10.48 17.19 0.38
N ARG A 488 9.16 17.18 0.59
CA ARG A 488 8.30 16.00 0.41
C ARG A 488 8.45 15.32 -0.95
N TYR A 489 8.46 16.09 -2.03
CA TYR A 489 8.52 15.53 -3.39
C TYR A 489 9.95 15.38 -3.92
N ALA A 490 10.99 15.67 -3.13
CA ALA A 490 12.36 15.56 -3.59
C ALA A 490 12.67 14.09 -3.99
N PRO A 491 13.03 13.80 -5.26
CA PRO A 491 13.42 12.46 -5.68
C PRO A 491 14.53 11.88 -4.80
N SER A 492 14.43 10.60 -4.45
CA SER A 492 15.52 9.90 -3.78
C SER A 492 16.79 9.89 -4.63
N SER A 493 17.95 9.84 -3.99
CA SER A 493 19.23 9.72 -4.71
C SER A 493 19.29 8.43 -5.54
N ALA A 494 18.58 7.37 -5.11
CA ALA A 494 18.45 6.13 -5.85
C ALA A 494 17.69 6.31 -7.17
N LEU A 495 16.55 7.00 -7.13
CA LEU A 495 15.77 7.31 -8.33
C LEU A 495 16.55 8.20 -9.30
N ARG A 496 17.23 9.25 -8.79
CA ARG A 496 18.09 10.11 -9.62
C ARG A 496 19.16 9.32 -10.34
N ARG A 497 19.91 8.48 -9.60
CA ARG A 497 20.96 7.64 -10.18
C ARG A 497 20.41 6.69 -11.24
N ARG A 498 19.24 6.09 -11.00
CA ARG A 498 18.59 5.21 -11.97
C ARG A 498 18.23 5.96 -13.25
N ALA A 499 17.63 7.15 -13.13
CA ALA A 499 17.31 8.00 -14.27
C ALA A 499 18.55 8.43 -15.07
N ASP A 500 19.65 8.78 -14.39
CA ASP A 500 20.91 9.16 -15.05
C ASP A 500 21.52 7.98 -15.82
N LEU A 501 21.43 6.76 -15.28
CA LEU A 501 21.90 5.54 -15.96
C LEU A 501 21.04 5.18 -17.17
N GLU A 502 19.71 5.28 -17.06
CA GLU A 502 18.79 5.05 -18.18
C GLU A 502 19.04 6.05 -19.32
N GLY A 503 19.30 7.33 -18.98
CA GLY A 503 19.63 8.37 -19.96
C GLY A 503 20.97 8.20 -20.68
N LEU A 504 21.91 7.42 -20.13
CA LEU A 504 23.17 7.08 -20.79
C LEU A 504 23.04 5.89 -21.77
N MET A 505 21.93 5.14 -21.69
CA MET A 505 21.67 3.96 -22.53
C MET A 505 20.79 4.26 -23.76
N LEU A 506 20.20 5.46 -23.81
CA LEU A 506 19.44 6.02 -24.94
C LEU A 506 20.36 6.87 -25.83
#